data_AF-A0A959AT41-F1
#
_entry.id   AF-A0A959AT41-F1
#
_cell.length_a   1.000
_cell.length_b   1.000
_cell.length_c   1.000
_cell.angle_alpha   90.00
_cell.angle_beta   90.00
_cell.angle_gamma   90.00
#
_symmetry.space_group_name_H-M   'P 1'
#
loop_
_entity.id
_entity.type
_entity.pdbx_description
1 polymer ?
#
loop_
_entity_poly.entity_id
_entity_poly.type
_entity_poly.pdbx_seq_one_letter_code
_entity_poly.pdbx_strand_id
1 'polypeptide(L)'
;MISTEQLEQWKREWPRLVADSIAKALEALEEKLPAFSPKYKLLVNLRARLNEANRGSIAGILSNEQLQLEYNRIRMSLLETIDALVIEDFQQPMGQSPSERKKGYLLHKIPPQMQLGKEEECIIRLAYEQAAIVQDIELSEEVEVKQITVSKIMQAELIDPNAEPAFAIRTYSDEEQFLQEGEYTEWKYWVKPLREGTFALLLKVSVVEVVEGKERTRNLTWEEKIQIITEAPQLEPAFQESGIAFAYASAGGQEPVIVPLPPQAGDTTRGGELDDLKKVYDFQTVREEPPLAPQPQAPAPSAGRRRGLNIRRLSIAATVLIVIGVALAQLNLFTSEGSSPTDVRNPNPAVIEKEWEETKAEETPEAIEDFIEKYPDSEQAEEALWELARRTGERGNYEQYLERYPEGKYAEEARKWLAR
;
A
#
# COMPACT_ATOMS: atom_id res chain seq x y z
N MET A 1 -17.71 9.94 17.02
CA MET A 1 -18.80 9.29 16.25
C MET A 1 -19.77 10.38 15.83
N ILE A 2 -20.06 10.53 14.53
CA ILE A 2 -21.02 11.53 14.06
C ILE A 2 -22.45 10.98 14.12
N SER A 3 -23.45 11.86 14.25
CA SER A 3 -24.86 11.48 14.17
C SER A 3 -25.38 11.51 12.72
N THR A 4 -26.46 10.79 12.44
CA THR A 4 -27.17 10.86 11.15
C THR A 4 -27.61 12.28 10.83
N GLU A 5 -28.11 13.01 11.84
CA GLU A 5 -28.55 14.41 11.68
C GLU A 5 -27.40 15.33 11.28
N GLN A 6 -26.21 15.10 11.83
CA GLN A 6 -25.00 15.84 11.52
C GLN A 6 -24.53 15.58 10.08
N LEU A 7 -24.55 14.32 9.64
CA LEU A 7 -24.23 13.98 8.25
C LEU A 7 -25.22 14.63 7.27
N GLU A 8 -26.51 14.58 7.58
CA GLU A 8 -27.55 15.21 6.77
C GLU A 8 -27.44 16.74 6.75
N GLN A 9 -26.98 17.35 7.84
CA GLN A 9 -26.67 18.78 7.85
C GLN A 9 -25.52 19.10 6.89
N TRP A 10 -24.42 18.33 6.96
CA TRP A 10 -23.27 18.53 6.08
C TRP A 10 -23.62 18.30 4.61
N LYS A 11 -24.42 17.28 4.29
CA LYS A 11 -24.92 17.04 2.93
C LYS A 11 -25.78 18.18 2.37
N ARG A 12 -26.42 18.99 3.21
CA ARG A 12 -27.13 20.21 2.78
C ARG A 12 -26.21 21.41 2.57
N GLU A 13 -25.08 21.44 3.27
CA GLU A 13 -24.13 22.57 3.27
C GLU A 13 -23.07 22.44 2.16
N TRP A 14 -22.43 21.28 2.06
CA TRP A 14 -21.32 21.06 1.13
C TRP A 14 -21.65 21.30 -0.35
N PRO A 15 -22.85 20.97 -0.88
CA PRO A 15 -23.18 21.31 -2.26
C PRO A 15 -23.12 22.82 -2.55
N ARG A 16 -23.42 23.67 -1.55
CA ARG A 16 -23.29 25.13 -1.68
C ARG A 16 -21.84 25.56 -1.75
N LEU A 17 -20.97 24.90 -0.97
CA LEU A 17 -19.53 25.13 -1.02
C LEU A 17 -18.95 24.68 -2.37
N VAL A 18 -19.40 23.55 -2.93
CA VAL A 18 -18.98 23.10 -4.27
C VAL A 18 -19.36 24.11 -5.35
N ALA A 19 -20.53 24.74 -5.23
CA ALA A 19 -20.96 25.78 -6.16
C ALA A 19 -20.11 27.06 -6.05
N ASP A 20 -19.75 27.47 -4.83
CA ASP A 20 -18.90 28.66 -4.55
C ASP A 20 -17.45 28.42 -4.96
N SER A 21 -16.80 27.39 -4.39
CA SER A 21 -15.39 27.09 -4.60
C SER A 21 -15.09 25.61 -4.40
N ILE A 22 -14.53 24.98 -5.44
CA ILE A 22 -14.06 23.60 -5.41
C ILE A 22 -13.00 23.42 -4.31
N ALA A 23 -12.10 24.39 -4.14
CA ALA A 23 -11.02 24.31 -3.15
C ALA A 23 -11.56 24.33 -1.72
N LYS A 24 -12.48 25.25 -1.40
CA LYS A 24 -13.11 25.31 -0.08
C LYS A 24 -13.94 24.06 0.22
N ALA A 25 -14.64 23.54 -0.79
CA ALA A 25 -15.39 22.31 -0.65
C ALA A 25 -14.47 21.13 -0.31
N LEU A 26 -13.37 20.95 -1.07
CA LEU A 26 -12.38 19.91 -0.80
C LEU A 26 -11.81 20.02 0.61
N GLU A 27 -11.39 21.22 1.03
CA GLU A 27 -10.86 21.48 2.38
C GLU A 27 -11.88 21.09 3.47
N ALA A 28 -13.13 21.54 3.33
CA ALA A 28 -14.19 21.24 4.29
C ALA A 28 -14.52 19.73 4.37
N LEU A 29 -14.49 19.01 3.24
CA LEU A 29 -14.73 17.58 3.23
C LEU A 29 -13.55 16.80 3.83
N GLU A 30 -12.32 17.14 3.47
CA GLU A 30 -11.11 16.47 3.98
C GLU A 30 -10.91 16.69 5.48
N GLU A 31 -11.34 17.84 6.02
CA GLU A 31 -11.28 18.10 7.47
C GLU A 31 -12.22 17.18 8.27
N LYS A 32 -13.38 16.83 7.69
CA LYS A 32 -14.40 16.04 8.40
C LYS A 32 -14.30 14.54 8.11
N LEU A 33 -13.76 14.16 6.96
CA LEU A 33 -13.68 12.77 6.54
C LEU A 33 -12.37 12.13 7.01
N PRO A 34 -12.42 11.00 7.76
CA PRO A 34 -11.21 10.35 8.23
C PRO A 34 -10.34 9.77 7.11
N ALA A 35 -9.02 9.75 7.31
CA ALA A 35 -8.06 9.26 6.31
C ALA A 35 -8.23 7.78 5.91
N PHE A 36 -8.82 6.95 6.79
CA PHE A 36 -9.11 5.54 6.49
C PHE A 36 -10.31 5.36 5.55
N SER A 37 -11.14 6.40 5.36
CA SER A 37 -12.31 6.31 4.50
C SER A 37 -11.87 6.14 3.04
N PRO A 38 -12.40 5.17 2.28
CA PRO A 38 -12.14 5.08 0.84
C PRO A 38 -12.49 6.37 0.09
N LYS A 39 -13.50 7.12 0.56
CA LYS A 39 -13.91 8.41 -0.02
C LYS A 39 -12.88 9.51 0.24
N TYR A 40 -12.05 9.42 1.29
CA TYR A 40 -10.97 10.36 1.54
C TYR A 40 -9.91 10.32 0.43
N LYS A 41 -9.53 9.10 -0.01
CA LYS A 41 -8.60 8.92 -1.13
C LYS A 41 -9.12 9.54 -2.43
N LEU A 42 -10.43 9.48 -2.66
CA LEU A 42 -11.07 10.13 -3.81
C LEU A 42 -10.95 11.67 -3.72
N LEU A 43 -11.12 12.27 -2.54
CA LEU A 43 -10.94 13.71 -2.34
C LEU A 43 -9.51 14.15 -2.65
N VAL A 44 -8.50 13.39 -2.19
CA VAL A 44 -7.09 13.66 -2.50
C VAL A 44 -6.85 13.64 -4.01
N ASN A 45 -7.42 12.68 -4.73
CA ASN A 45 -7.32 12.63 -6.19
C ASN A 45 -7.98 13.85 -6.86
N LEU A 46 -9.17 14.24 -6.40
CA LEU A 46 -9.88 15.41 -6.93
C LEU A 46 -9.10 16.72 -6.66
N ARG A 47 -8.43 16.83 -5.52
CA ARG A 47 -7.53 17.96 -5.22
C ARG A 47 -6.30 17.97 -6.11
N ALA A 48 -5.69 16.82 -6.37
CA ALA A 48 -4.58 16.72 -7.32
C ALA A 48 -5.01 17.15 -8.74
N ARG A 49 -6.19 16.72 -9.20
CA ARG A 49 -6.77 17.13 -10.49
C ARG A 49 -7.04 18.63 -10.57
N LEU A 50 -7.57 19.23 -9.50
CA LEU A 50 -7.76 20.68 -9.41
C LEU A 50 -6.43 21.43 -9.56
N ASN A 51 -5.40 21.01 -8.82
CA ASN A 51 -4.08 21.62 -8.87
C ASN A 51 -3.42 21.48 -10.25
N GLU A 52 -3.57 20.32 -10.89
CA GLU A 52 -3.05 20.08 -12.23
C GLU A 52 -3.75 20.98 -13.28
N ALA A 53 -5.07 21.07 -13.23
CA ALA A 53 -5.84 21.96 -14.11
C ALA A 53 -5.41 23.43 -13.93
N ASN A 54 -5.21 23.87 -12.69
CA ASN A 54 -4.71 25.21 -12.38
C ASN A 54 -3.32 25.46 -12.96
N ARG A 55 -2.38 24.53 -12.75
CA ARG A 55 -1.01 24.61 -13.29
C ARG A 55 -1.02 24.63 -14.81
N GLY A 56 -1.78 23.74 -15.44
CA GLY A 56 -1.90 23.67 -16.89
C GLY A 56 -2.48 24.96 -17.50
N SER A 57 -3.43 25.61 -16.81
CA SER A 57 -3.94 26.92 -17.24
C SER A 57 -2.89 28.02 -17.13
N ILE A 58 -2.15 28.09 -16.02
CA ILE A 58 -1.08 29.09 -15.81
C ILE A 58 0.06 28.90 -16.81
N ALA A 59 0.40 27.65 -17.13
CA ALA A 59 1.42 27.31 -18.12
C ALA A 59 0.96 27.54 -19.57
N GLY A 60 -0.29 27.95 -19.80
CA GLY A 60 -0.85 28.16 -21.14
C GLY A 60 -1.11 26.86 -21.92
N ILE A 61 -1.08 25.71 -21.25
CA ILE A 61 -1.33 24.38 -21.83
C ILE A 61 -2.83 24.15 -21.97
N LEU A 62 -3.62 24.61 -21.00
CA LEU A 62 -5.09 24.50 -20.99
C LEU A 62 -5.74 25.81 -21.40
N SER A 63 -6.62 25.75 -22.39
CA SER A 63 -7.51 26.86 -22.72
C SER A 63 -8.51 27.10 -21.59
N ASN A 64 -9.10 28.31 -21.54
CA ASN A 64 -10.13 28.61 -20.54
C ASN A 64 -11.34 27.67 -20.66
N GLU A 65 -11.75 27.31 -21.88
CA GLU A 65 -12.86 26.36 -22.09
C GLU A 65 -12.53 24.96 -21.52
N GLN A 66 -11.30 24.48 -21.75
CA GLN A 66 -10.84 23.20 -21.20
C GLN A 66 -10.75 23.24 -19.67
N LEU A 67 -10.28 24.34 -19.10
CA LEU A 67 -10.25 24.54 -17.65
C LEU A 67 -11.65 24.49 -17.04
N GLN A 68 -12.63 25.18 -17.64
CA GLN A 68 -14.01 25.14 -17.17
C GLN A 68 -14.62 23.75 -17.26
N LEU A 69 -14.31 23.00 -18.33
CA LEU A 69 -14.73 21.62 -18.48
C LEU A 69 -14.18 20.73 -17.35
N GLU A 70 -12.89 20.87 -17.01
CA GLU A 70 -12.28 20.13 -15.90
C GLU A 70 -12.89 20.52 -14.54
N TYR A 71 -13.13 21.80 -14.30
CA TYR A 71 -13.82 22.24 -13.08
C TYR A 71 -15.23 21.66 -12.97
N ASN A 72 -15.98 21.62 -14.05
CA ASN A 72 -17.32 21.02 -14.06
C ASN A 72 -17.25 19.51 -13.78
N ARG A 73 -16.28 18.80 -14.36
CA ARG A 73 -16.03 17.37 -14.06
C ARG A 73 -15.71 17.15 -12.59
N ILE A 74 -14.83 17.97 -12.02
CA ILE A 74 -14.47 17.88 -10.60
C ILE A 74 -15.68 18.18 -9.70
N ARG A 75 -16.48 19.20 -10.03
CA ARG A 75 -17.73 19.53 -9.31
C ARG A 75 -18.71 18.37 -9.33
N MET A 76 -18.92 17.74 -10.49
CA MET A 76 -19.81 16.57 -10.60
C MET A 76 -19.31 15.42 -9.73
N SER A 77 -18.03 15.06 -9.80
CA SER A 77 -17.46 14.00 -8.96
C SER A 77 -17.53 14.33 -7.46
N LEU A 78 -17.37 15.59 -7.08
CA LEU A 78 -17.55 16.03 -5.68
C LEU A 78 -18.99 15.85 -5.21
N LEU A 79 -19.98 16.26 -6.02
CA LEU A 79 -21.40 16.10 -5.68
C LEU A 79 -21.78 14.62 -5.57
N GLU A 80 -21.34 13.79 -6.51
CA GLU A 80 -21.55 12.33 -6.45
C GLU A 80 -20.92 11.72 -5.18
N THR A 81 -19.74 12.20 -4.80
CA THR A 81 -19.07 11.76 -3.57
C THR A 81 -19.87 12.16 -2.33
N ILE A 82 -20.33 13.41 -2.27
CA ILE A 82 -21.16 13.94 -1.17
C ILE A 82 -22.45 13.12 -1.03
N ASP A 83 -23.15 12.90 -2.13
CA ASP A 83 -24.42 12.16 -2.13
C ASP A 83 -24.23 10.72 -1.65
N ALA A 84 -23.12 10.10 -2.04
CA ALA A 84 -22.77 8.74 -1.66
C ALA A 84 -22.30 8.58 -0.20
N LEU A 85 -22.02 9.65 0.55
CA LEU A 85 -21.53 9.55 1.94
C LEU A 85 -22.54 8.84 2.85
N VAL A 86 -22.05 7.96 3.69
CA VAL A 86 -22.80 7.21 4.70
C VAL A 86 -22.09 7.34 6.05
N ILE A 87 -22.75 6.97 7.14
CA ILE A 87 -22.23 7.17 8.50
C ILE A 87 -20.97 6.31 8.71
N GLU A 88 -20.92 5.14 8.09
CA GLU A 88 -19.82 4.19 8.14
C GLU A 88 -18.51 4.79 7.61
N ASP A 89 -18.58 5.79 6.72
CA ASP A 89 -17.38 6.48 6.22
C ASP A 89 -16.68 7.32 7.31
N PHE A 90 -17.36 7.61 8.42
CA PHE A 90 -16.89 8.44 9.53
C PHE A 90 -16.69 7.66 10.83
N GLN A 91 -17.02 6.36 10.82
CA GLN A 91 -16.83 5.47 11.95
C GLN A 91 -15.57 4.65 11.73
N GLN A 92 -14.65 4.66 12.69
CA GLN A 92 -13.60 3.65 12.69
C GLN A 92 -14.28 2.29 12.80
N PRO A 93 -13.96 1.33 11.90
CA PRO A 93 -14.47 -0.02 12.05
C PRO A 93 -14.04 -0.56 13.42
N MET A 94 -14.99 -0.77 14.32
CA MET A 94 -14.73 -1.44 15.59
C MET A 94 -14.16 -2.83 15.28
N GLY A 95 -12.92 -3.08 15.71
CA GLY A 95 -12.33 -4.41 15.73
C GLY A 95 -11.87 -4.99 14.38
N GLN A 96 -11.81 -4.19 13.30
CA GLN A 96 -11.14 -4.61 12.08
C GLN A 96 -10.43 -3.41 11.47
N SER A 97 -9.13 -3.26 11.74
CA SER A 97 -8.27 -3.04 10.59
C SER A 97 -8.29 -4.35 9.82
N PRO A 98 -8.93 -4.46 8.63
CA PRO A 98 -8.16 -5.12 7.61
C PRO A 98 -6.87 -4.30 7.56
N SER A 99 -5.72 -4.91 7.81
CA SER A 99 -4.53 -4.41 7.15
C SER A 99 -4.98 -4.19 5.71
N GLU A 100 -5.14 -2.92 5.29
CA GLU A 100 -5.33 -2.62 3.89
C GLU A 100 -4.09 -3.23 3.28
N ARG A 101 -4.24 -4.42 2.68
CA ARG A 101 -3.14 -5.18 2.10
C ARG A 101 -2.58 -4.28 1.02
N LYS A 102 -1.60 -3.46 1.39
CA LYS A 102 -0.99 -2.52 0.48
C LYS A 102 -0.22 -3.39 -0.51
N LYS A 103 -0.56 -3.21 -1.78
CA LYS A 103 0.22 -3.80 -2.86
C LYS A 103 1.54 -3.06 -2.87
N GLY A 104 2.63 -3.80 -2.84
CA GLY A 104 3.99 -3.29 -2.95
C GLY A 104 4.74 -4.04 -4.04
N TYR A 105 5.99 -3.64 -4.20
CA TYR A 105 6.89 -4.17 -5.19
C TYR A 105 8.11 -4.73 -4.46
N LEU A 106 8.56 -5.89 -4.93
CA LEU A 106 9.79 -6.55 -4.53
C LEU A 106 10.71 -6.52 -5.74
N LEU A 107 11.93 -6.04 -5.54
CA LEU A 107 13.00 -6.12 -6.51
C LEU A 107 14.10 -6.97 -5.89
N HIS A 108 14.59 -7.96 -6.61
CA HIS A 108 15.81 -8.65 -6.21
C HIS A 108 16.83 -8.64 -7.35
N LYS A 109 18.09 -8.50 -6.96
CA LYS A 109 19.26 -8.66 -7.82
C LYS A 109 20.02 -9.88 -7.31
N ILE A 110 19.74 -11.03 -7.93
CA ILE A 110 20.40 -12.30 -7.64
C ILE A 110 20.89 -12.84 -9.00
N PRO A 111 22.20 -12.90 -9.24
CA PRO A 111 22.71 -13.30 -10.55
C PRO A 111 22.43 -14.79 -10.81
N PRO A 112 21.98 -15.17 -12.02
CA PRO A 112 21.67 -16.57 -12.36
C PRO A 112 22.93 -17.45 -12.43
N GLN A 113 24.11 -16.84 -12.50
CA GLN A 113 25.40 -17.51 -12.51
C GLN A 113 26.34 -16.84 -11.50
N MET A 114 27.10 -17.65 -10.75
CA MET A 114 28.11 -17.16 -9.80
C MET A 114 29.44 -17.88 -9.99
N GLN A 115 30.53 -17.22 -9.63
CA GLN A 115 31.86 -17.83 -9.70
C GLN A 115 32.24 -18.51 -8.38
N LEU A 116 32.73 -19.75 -8.45
CA LEU A 116 33.17 -20.52 -7.30
C LEU A 116 34.18 -19.73 -6.44
N GLY A 117 33.88 -19.59 -5.15
CA GLY A 117 34.75 -18.93 -4.17
C GLY A 117 34.80 -17.40 -4.26
N LYS A 118 34.16 -16.76 -5.25
CA LYS A 118 34.03 -15.31 -5.35
C LYS A 118 32.73 -14.86 -4.69
N GLU A 119 32.81 -13.91 -3.77
CA GLU A 119 31.61 -13.31 -3.19
C GLU A 119 30.91 -12.41 -4.20
N GLU A 120 29.60 -12.58 -4.30
CA GLU A 120 28.71 -11.72 -5.09
C GLU A 120 27.73 -10.98 -4.16
N GLU A 121 27.45 -9.72 -4.49
CA GLU A 121 26.48 -8.89 -3.76
C GLU A 121 25.07 -9.15 -4.29
N CYS A 122 24.20 -9.69 -3.45
CA CYS A 122 22.79 -9.88 -3.71
C CYS A 122 21.99 -8.80 -2.97
N ILE A 123 21.08 -8.14 -3.67
CA ILE A 123 20.30 -7.02 -3.13
C ILE A 123 18.82 -7.37 -3.20
N ILE A 124 18.10 -7.11 -2.12
CA ILE A 124 16.64 -7.23 -2.06
C ILE A 124 16.10 -5.86 -1.66
N ARG A 125 15.16 -5.33 -2.44
CA ARG A 125 14.46 -4.08 -2.17
C ARG A 125 12.96 -4.29 -2.09
N LEU A 126 12.31 -3.57 -1.19
CA LEU A 126 10.86 -3.54 -1.05
C LEU A 126 10.38 -2.09 -0.99
N ALA A 127 9.29 -1.78 -1.68
CA ALA A 127 8.66 -0.46 -1.64
C ALA A 127 7.15 -0.56 -1.88
N TYR A 128 6.40 0.45 -1.42
CA TYR A 128 4.98 0.58 -1.79
C TYR A 128 4.79 0.94 -3.27
N GLU A 129 5.72 1.72 -3.82
CA GLU A 129 5.62 2.28 -5.17
C GLU A 129 6.70 1.72 -6.09
N GLN A 130 6.34 1.40 -7.32
CA GLN A 130 7.30 0.92 -8.32
C GLN A 130 8.35 1.97 -8.69
N ALA A 131 8.02 3.27 -8.60
CA ALA A 131 8.98 4.33 -8.90
C ALA A 131 10.11 4.41 -7.88
N ALA A 132 9.80 4.17 -6.59
CA ALA A 132 10.78 4.20 -5.51
C ALA A 132 11.77 3.02 -5.58
N ILE A 133 11.32 1.83 -5.98
CA ILE A 133 12.15 0.62 -5.93
C ILE A 133 13.30 0.62 -6.95
N VAL A 134 13.11 1.31 -8.08
CA VAL A 134 14.09 1.41 -9.18
C VAL A 134 14.98 2.64 -9.06
N GLN A 135 14.87 3.40 -7.97
CA GLN A 135 15.73 4.55 -7.75
C GLN A 135 17.18 4.09 -7.54
N ASP A 136 18.14 4.77 -8.18
CA ASP A 136 19.58 4.52 -7.99
C ASP A 136 20.05 3.08 -8.32
N ILE A 137 19.34 2.36 -9.22
CA ILE A 137 19.76 1.04 -9.72
C ILE A 137 19.70 0.98 -11.26
N GLU A 138 20.74 0.42 -11.86
CA GLU A 138 20.75 0.11 -13.29
C GLU A 138 19.95 -1.18 -13.53
N LEU A 139 18.89 -1.09 -14.33
CA LEU A 139 18.07 -2.24 -14.71
C LEU A 139 18.85 -3.12 -15.71
N SER A 140 19.26 -4.30 -15.28
CA SER A 140 19.86 -5.35 -16.12
C SER A 140 18.95 -6.59 -16.17
N GLU A 141 19.31 -7.59 -16.98
CA GLU A 141 18.58 -8.87 -17.06
C GLU A 141 18.55 -9.65 -15.72
N GLU A 142 19.42 -9.29 -14.77
CA GLU A 142 19.53 -9.89 -13.43
C GLU A 142 18.56 -9.27 -12.41
N VAL A 143 17.82 -8.24 -12.79
CA VAL A 143 16.92 -7.48 -11.92
C VAL A 143 15.48 -7.86 -12.20
N GLU A 144 14.86 -8.58 -11.26
CA GLU A 144 13.46 -8.99 -11.39
C GLU A 144 12.58 -8.18 -10.43
N VAL A 145 11.48 -7.60 -10.95
CA VAL A 145 10.49 -6.84 -10.17
C VAL A 145 9.18 -7.61 -10.09
N LYS A 146 8.78 -7.99 -8.88
CA LYS A 146 7.57 -8.76 -8.56
C LYS A 146 6.59 -7.89 -7.76
N GLN A 147 5.30 -8.00 -8.06
CA GLN A 147 4.27 -7.35 -7.24
C GLN A 147 3.85 -8.30 -6.11
N ILE A 148 3.93 -7.82 -4.86
CA ILE A 148 3.60 -8.60 -3.67
C ILE A 148 2.67 -7.85 -2.72
N THR A 149 2.15 -8.54 -1.72
CA THR A 149 1.47 -7.88 -0.59
C THR A 149 2.53 -7.49 0.44
N VAL A 150 2.51 -6.23 0.88
CA VAL A 150 3.44 -5.70 1.88
C VAL A 150 2.66 -5.14 3.08
N SER A 151 3.32 -5.06 4.24
CA SER A 151 2.82 -4.39 5.44
C SER A 151 3.75 -3.24 5.85
N LYS A 152 3.60 -2.71 7.07
CA LYS A 152 4.49 -1.69 7.63
C LYS A 152 5.85 -2.27 8.01
N ILE A 153 5.91 -3.56 8.35
CA ILE A 153 7.12 -4.24 8.83
C ILE A 153 7.32 -5.47 7.96
N MET A 154 8.49 -5.54 7.32
CA MET A 154 8.85 -6.62 6.43
C MET A 154 10.14 -7.26 6.90
N GLN A 155 10.25 -8.55 6.68
CA GLN A 155 11.49 -9.29 6.91
C GLN A 155 11.97 -9.87 5.58
N ALA A 156 13.27 -9.82 5.32
CA ALA A 156 13.86 -10.52 4.18
C ALA A 156 15.00 -11.43 4.66
N GLU A 157 15.09 -12.61 4.06
CA GLU A 157 16.11 -13.61 4.33
C GLU A 157 16.52 -14.32 3.04
N LEU A 158 17.80 -14.64 2.92
CA LEU A 158 18.35 -15.48 1.87
C LEU A 158 18.80 -16.81 2.49
N ILE A 159 18.28 -17.94 2.01
CA ILE A 159 18.47 -19.26 2.63
C ILE A 159 19.09 -20.21 1.62
N ASP A 160 20.10 -20.97 2.05
CA ASP A 160 20.63 -22.14 1.33
C ASP A 160 19.83 -23.39 1.73
N PRO A 161 18.93 -23.93 0.88
CA PRO A 161 18.15 -25.13 1.17
C PRO A 161 18.90 -26.44 0.90
N ASN A 162 20.14 -26.40 0.39
CA ASN A 162 20.81 -27.59 -0.11
C ASN A 162 21.28 -28.49 1.04
N ALA A 163 21.21 -29.82 0.83
CA ALA A 163 21.55 -30.81 1.85
C ALA A 163 23.01 -30.71 2.32
N GLU A 164 23.90 -30.29 1.42
CA GLU A 164 25.27 -29.91 1.72
C GLU A 164 25.43 -28.43 1.37
N PRO A 165 26.00 -27.59 2.27
CA PRO A 165 26.14 -26.15 2.06
C PRO A 165 26.79 -25.83 0.71
N ALA A 166 26.03 -25.19 -0.16
CA ALA A 166 26.49 -24.71 -1.46
C ALA A 166 26.86 -23.22 -1.42
N PHE A 167 26.34 -22.48 -0.43
CA PHE A 167 26.55 -21.05 -0.27
C PHE A 167 26.93 -20.69 1.17
N ALA A 168 27.86 -19.77 1.33
CA ALA A 168 28.06 -19.04 2.59
C ALA A 168 27.47 -17.63 2.44
N ILE A 169 26.47 -17.31 3.25
CA ILE A 169 25.70 -16.07 3.17
C ILE A 169 26.03 -15.22 4.40
N ARG A 170 26.41 -13.95 4.18
CA ARG A 170 26.58 -12.95 5.25
C ARG A 170 25.72 -11.72 4.98
N THR A 171 25.21 -11.11 6.03
CA THR A 171 24.45 -9.85 6.01
C THR A 171 24.90 -8.95 7.15
N TYR A 172 24.77 -7.63 6.97
CA TYR A 172 24.90 -6.63 8.04
C TYR A 172 23.61 -5.82 8.22
N SER A 173 22.59 -6.10 7.41
CA SER A 173 21.27 -5.48 7.51
C SER A 173 20.46 -6.19 8.59
N ASP A 174 19.67 -5.42 9.36
CA ASP A 174 18.63 -6.00 10.21
C ASP A 174 17.66 -6.80 9.34
N GLU A 175 17.30 -8.01 9.79
CA GLU A 175 16.40 -8.89 9.04
C GLU A 175 15.01 -8.28 8.92
N GLU A 176 14.54 -7.63 9.99
CA GLU A 176 13.27 -6.92 10.08
C GLU A 176 13.48 -5.42 9.89
N GLN A 177 12.73 -4.82 8.96
CA GLN A 177 12.76 -3.39 8.69
C GLN A 177 11.38 -2.83 8.37
N PHE A 178 11.20 -1.53 8.63
CA PHE A 178 9.96 -0.82 8.30
C PHE A 178 9.94 -0.38 6.83
N LEU A 179 8.76 -0.39 6.23
CA LEU A 179 8.50 0.23 4.92
C LEU A 179 7.89 1.62 5.13
N GLN A 180 8.38 2.58 4.35
CA GLN A 180 7.93 3.96 4.35
C GLN A 180 7.38 4.36 2.97
N GLU A 181 6.35 5.21 2.95
CA GLU A 181 5.79 5.72 1.69
C GLU A 181 6.78 6.66 0.99
N GLY A 182 6.94 6.48 -0.32
CA GLY A 182 7.89 7.24 -1.15
C GLY A 182 9.34 6.77 -1.07
N GLU A 183 9.67 5.79 -0.21
CA GLU A 183 11.03 5.26 -0.05
C GLU A 183 11.08 3.74 -0.30
N TYR A 184 12.29 3.21 -0.45
CA TYR A 184 12.54 1.77 -0.52
C TYR A 184 13.35 1.31 0.69
N THR A 185 13.08 0.08 1.12
CA THR A 185 13.84 -0.63 2.14
C THR A 185 14.79 -1.61 1.45
N GLU A 186 16.05 -1.70 1.88
CA GLU A 186 17.09 -2.47 1.22
C GLU A 186 17.80 -3.44 2.17
N TRP A 187 17.94 -4.70 1.74
CA TRP A 187 18.79 -5.71 2.38
C TRP A 187 19.91 -6.11 1.43
N LYS A 188 21.13 -6.16 1.98
CA LYS A 188 22.33 -6.57 1.26
C LYS A 188 22.90 -7.86 1.83
N TYR A 189 23.06 -8.84 0.96
CA TYR A 189 23.68 -10.12 1.27
C TYR A 189 24.94 -10.29 0.43
N TRP A 190 26.01 -10.76 1.04
CA TRP A 190 27.18 -11.24 0.31
C TRP A 190 27.14 -12.76 0.31
N VAL A 191 27.06 -13.32 -0.89
CA VAL A 191 26.88 -14.75 -1.11
C VAL A 191 28.17 -15.29 -1.71
N LYS A 192 28.83 -16.21 -1.00
CA LYS A 192 30.01 -16.92 -1.48
C LYS A 192 29.64 -18.34 -1.92
N PRO A 193 29.74 -18.68 -3.21
CA PRO A 193 29.52 -20.04 -3.69
C PRO A 193 30.66 -20.96 -3.25
N LEU A 194 30.32 -22.14 -2.73
CA LEU A 194 31.27 -23.10 -2.15
C LEU A 194 31.46 -24.37 -2.99
N ARG A 195 30.51 -24.68 -3.89
CA ARG A 195 30.49 -25.92 -4.67
C ARG A 195 30.14 -25.63 -6.13
N GLU A 196 30.76 -26.33 -7.06
CA GLU A 196 30.43 -26.23 -8.49
C GLU A 196 29.17 -27.04 -8.82
N GLY A 197 28.37 -26.55 -9.77
CA GLY A 197 27.09 -27.17 -10.15
C GLY A 197 25.91 -26.19 -10.07
N THR A 198 24.70 -26.71 -10.25
CA THR A 198 23.47 -25.92 -10.17
C THR A 198 22.81 -26.14 -8.81
N PHE A 199 22.64 -25.07 -8.04
CA PHE A 199 22.09 -25.14 -6.69
C PHE A 199 20.94 -24.16 -6.51
N ALA A 200 19.99 -24.52 -5.65
CA ALA A 200 18.87 -23.66 -5.33
C ALA A 200 19.27 -22.64 -4.26
N LEU A 201 18.78 -21.42 -4.36
CA LEU A 201 18.90 -20.36 -3.37
C LEU A 201 17.50 -19.81 -3.11
N LEU A 202 17.06 -19.82 -1.85
CA LEU A 202 15.71 -19.38 -1.49
C LEU A 202 15.72 -17.92 -1.06
N LEU A 203 14.88 -17.12 -1.70
CA LEU A 203 14.50 -15.80 -1.22
C LEU A 203 13.22 -15.95 -0.39
N LYS A 204 13.31 -15.66 0.91
CA LYS A 204 12.15 -15.64 1.81
C LYS A 204 11.88 -14.19 2.24
N VAL A 205 10.68 -13.72 1.97
CA VAL A 205 10.18 -12.43 2.45
C VAL A 205 8.99 -12.68 3.37
N SER A 206 9.07 -12.22 4.60
CA SER A 206 8.00 -12.33 5.59
C SER A 206 7.25 -11.00 5.71
N VAL A 207 5.93 -11.06 5.62
CA VAL A 207 5.05 -9.95 5.96
C VAL A 207 4.73 -10.06 7.44
N VAL A 208 5.14 -9.08 8.25
CA VAL A 208 4.82 -9.04 9.68
C VAL A 208 3.61 -8.13 9.88
N GLU A 209 2.54 -8.69 10.47
CA GLU A 209 1.31 -7.97 10.79
C GLU A 209 0.98 -8.16 12.28
N VAL A 210 0.62 -7.08 12.97
CA VAL A 210 0.05 -7.19 14.32
C VAL A 210 -1.45 -7.36 14.19
N VAL A 211 -1.97 -8.54 14.56
CA VAL A 211 -3.39 -8.86 14.54
C VAL A 211 -3.81 -9.13 15.99
N GLU A 212 -4.72 -8.31 16.52
CA GLU A 212 -5.19 -8.42 17.93
C GLU A 212 -4.03 -8.36 18.95
N GLY A 213 -3.06 -7.45 18.73
CA GLY A 213 -1.90 -7.30 19.61
C GLY A 213 -0.83 -8.39 19.48
N LYS A 214 -1.04 -9.42 18.65
CA LYS A 214 -0.08 -10.50 18.41
C LYS A 214 0.55 -10.40 17.03
N GLU A 215 1.87 -10.56 16.97
CA GLU A 215 2.58 -10.64 15.70
C GLU A 215 2.22 -11.91 14.94
N ARG A 216 1.83 -11.71 13.67
CA ARG A 216 1.53 -12.74 12.70
C ARG A 216 2.46 -12.54 11.52
N THR A 217 3.24 -13.57 11.23
CA THR A 217 4.13 -13.57 10.08
C THR A 217 3.55 -14.42 8.96
N ARG A 218 3.60 -13.89 7.74
CA ARG A 218 3.25 -14.63 6.53
C ARG A 218 4.44 -14.67 5.60
N ASN A 219 4.89 -15.87 5.26
CA ASN A 219 6.07 -16.06 4.44
C ASN A 219 5.70 -16.17 2.95
N LEU A 220 6.45 -15.46 2.13
CA LEU A 220 6.52 -15.61 0.69
C LEU A 220 7.91 -16.14 0.35
N THR A 221 7.99 -17.20 -0.44
CA THR A 221 9.27 -17.86 -0.72
C THR A 221 9.40 -18.15 -2.21
N TRP A 222 10.56 -17.81 -2.77
CA TRP A 222 10.92 -18.06 -4.16
C TRP A 222 12.22 -18.87 -4.23
N GLU A 223 12.30 -19.77 -5.20
CA GLU A 223 13.47 -20.61 -5.45
C GLU A 223 14.17 -20.14 -6.72
N GLU A 224 15.41 -19.67 -6.57
CA GLU A 224 16.28 -19.30 -7.68
C GLU A 224 17.32 -20.39 -7.92
N LYS A 225 17.55 -20.76 -9.18
CA LYS A 225 18.55 -21.77 -9.55
C LYS A 225 19.81 -21.08 -10.02
N ILE A 226 20.88 -21.21 -9.24
CA ILE A 226 22.14 -20.54 -9.49
C ILE A 226 23.14 -21.53 -10.07
N GLN A 227 23.71 -21.20 -11.22
CA GLN A 227 24.79 -21.97 -11.83
C GLN A 227 26.13 -21.51 -11.26
N ILE A 228 26.84 -22.36 -10.52
CA ILE A 228 28.17 -22.08 -10.00
C ILE A 228 29.22 -22.65 -10.95
N ILE A 229 30.03 -21.77 -11.52
CA ILE A 229 31.11 -22.10 -12.47
C ILE A 229 32.48 -21.70 -11.91
N THR A 230 33.55 -22.37 -12.33
CA THR A 230 34.93 -22.07 -11.89
C THR A 230 35.56 -20.90 -12.65
N GLU A 231 35.07 -20.64 -13.86
CA GLU A 231 35.49 -19.54 -14.72
C GLU A 231 34.58 -18.31 -14.51
N ALA A 232 35.10 -17.08 -14.65
CA ALA A 232 34.28 -15.89 -14.48
C ALA A 232 33.18 -15.86 -15.55
N PRO A 233 31.91 -15.57 -15.20
CA PRO A 233 30.85 -15.47 -16.19
C PRO A 233 31.23 -14.41 -17.22
N GLN A 234 31.38 -14.82 -18.49
CA GLN A 234 31.50 -13.86 -19.58
C GLN A 234 30.13 -13.22 -19.77
N LEU A 235 30.03 -11.91 -19.55
CA LEU A 235 28.91 -11.10 -20.00
C LEU A 235 28.84 -11.23 -21.52
N GLU A 236 28.09 -12.20 -22.02
CA GLU A 236 27.74 -12.22 -23.44
C GLU A 236 26.79 -11.03 -23.67
N PRO A 237 27.16 -10.04 -24.50
CA PRO A 237 26.18 -9.08 -24.94
C PRO A 237 25.18 -9.83 -25.82
N ALA A 238 24.00 -10.15 -25.27
CA ALA A 238 22.86 -10.62 -26.02
C ALA A 238 22.29 -9.46 -26.85
N PHE A 239 23.04 -9.00 -27.84
CA PHE A 239 22.50 -8.13 -28.87
C PHE A 239 21.77 -9.01 -29.89
N GLN A 240 20.50 -9.31 -29.61
CA GLN A 240 19.60 -9.65 -30.71
C GLN A 240 19.30 -8.34 -31.44
N GLU A 241 20.02 -8.10 -32.54
CA GLU A 241 19.56 -7.18 -33.57
C GLU A 241 18.12 -7.60 -33.92
N SER A 242 17.15 -6.78 -33.53
CA SER A 242 15.84 -6.83 -34.16
C SER A 242 16.10 -6.61 -35.64
N GLY A 243 15.80 -7.63 -36.46
CA GLY A 243 16.12 -7.70 -37.90
C GLY A 243 15.38 -6.68 -38.78
N ILE A 244 15.27 -5.44 -38.33
CA ILE A 244 14.86 -4.31 -39.14
C ILE A 244 16.12 -3.77 -39.82
N ALA A 245 16.44 -4.38 -40.96
CA ALA A 245 17.38 -3.78 -41.90
C ALA A 245 16.77 -2.47 -42.42
N PHE A 246 17.20 -1.34 -41.87
CA PHE A 246 17.03 -0.06 -42.57
C PHE A 246 17.93 -0.11 -43.80
N ALA A 247 17.33 -0.33 -44.96
CA ALA A 247 18.00 -0.19 -46.24
C ALA A 247 18.38 1.27 -46.46
N TYR A 248 19.55 1.68 -45.96
CA TYR A 248 20.25 2.83 -46.51
C TYR A 248 20.80 2.40 -47.88
N ALA A 249 20.14 2.86 -48.93
CA ALA A 249 20.67 2.79 -50.28
C ALA A 249 21.91 3.70 -50.35
N SER A 250 23.07 3.10 -50.15
CA SER A 250 24.36 3.67 -50.53
C SER A 250 24.43 3.71 -52.05
N ALA A 251 24.44 4.91 -52.64
CA ALA A 251 25.14 5.14 -53.90
C ALA A 251 26.40 5.95 -53.55
N GLY A 252 27.52 5.25 -53.48
CA GLY A 252 28.82 5.83 -53.14
C GLY A 252 29.40 6.72 -54.25
N GLY A 253 30.32 7.59 -53.85
CA GLY A 253 31.12 8.40 -54.77
C GLY A 253 31.89 9.53 -54.12
N GLN A 254 32.95 9.17 -53.38
CA GLN A 254 34.24 9.88 -53.17
C GLN A 254 34.30 11.37 -52.75
N GLU A 255 34.87 11.53 -51.53
CA GLU A 255 35.72 12.56 -50.90
C GLU A 255 35.56 14.10 -51.12
N PRO A 256 35.75 14.90 -50.05
CA PRO A 256 35.47 16.33 -50.04
C PRO A 256 36.65 17.17 -50.57
N VAL A 257 36.36 18.11 -51.46
CA VAL A 257 37.25 19.22 -51.81
C VAL A 257 36.66 20.52 -51.27
N ILE A 258 37.44 21.23 -50.46
CA ILE A 258 37.10 22.55 -49.88
C ILE A 258 37.46 23.67 -50.90
N VAL A 259 36.90 24.86 -50.63
CA VAL A 259 37.25 26.26 -51.02
C VAL A 259 36.62 26.87 -52.29
N PRO A 260 36.38 28.21 -52.34
CA PRO A 260 35.72 29.13 -51.39
C PRO A 260 34.59 29.96 -52.05
N LEU A 261 33.78 30.65 -51.22
CA LEU A 261 32.94 31.79 -51.64
C LEU A 261 33.78 33.02 -52.04
N PRO A 262 33.32 33.78 -53.05
CA PRO A 262 33.48 35.24 -53.10
C PRO A 262 32.13 35.94 -53.40
N PRO A 263 32.03 37.28 -53.43
CA PRO A 263 31.61 38.07 -52.29
C PRO A 263 30.27 38.81 -52.53
N GLN A 264 29.70 39.36 -51.45
CA GLN A 264 28.56 40.26 -51.49
C GLN A 264 28.88 41.58 -52.20
N ALA A 265 27.90 42.14 -52.92
CA ALA A 265 27.89 43.55 -53.29
C ALA A 265 26.47 44.09 -53.48
N GLY A 266 26.13 45.06 -52.61
CA GLY A 266 25.24 46.21 -52.83
C GLY A 266 23.74 45.93 -53.04
N ASP A 267 22.82 46.84 -52.73
CA ASP A 267 22.97 48.19 -52.20
C ASP A 267 21.59 48.65 -51.69
N THR A 268 21.62 49.39 -50.59
CA THR A 268 20.78 50.55 -50.23
C THR A 268 19.25 50.61 -50.45
N THR A 269 18.61 51.04 -49.34
CA THR A 269 17.60 52.12 -49.19
C THR A 269 16.09 51.91 -49.42
N ARG A 270 15.36 52.54 -48.47
CA ARG A 270 13.99 53.13 -48.51
C ARG A 270 12.85 52.09 -48.58
N GLY A 271 11.83 52.13 -47.72
CA GLY A 271 11.15 53.27 -47.10
C GLY A 271 9.79 53.42 -47.80
N GLY A 272 8.69 53.43 -47.05
CA GLY A 272 7.38 53.88 -47.54
C GLY A 272 6.31 52.79 -47.68
N GLU A 273 5.51 52.70 -46.63
CA GLU A 273 4.04 52.71 -46.57
C GLU A 273 3.19 52.89 -47.85
N LEU A 274 1.95 52.38 -47.72
CA LEU A 274 0.70 52.63 -48.46
C LEU A 274 0.38 51.79 -49.71
N ASP A 275 -0.53 50.83 -49.47
CA ASP A 275 -1.91 50.92 -49.97
C ASP A 275 -2.08 50.89 -51.49
N ASP A 276 -2.13 49.67 -52.05
CA ASP A 276 -2.94 49.41 -53.23
C ASP A 276 -4.10 48.49 -52.85
N LEU A 277 -5.18 49.19 -52.50
CA LEU A 277 -6.54 48.74 -52.35
C LEU A 277 -7.02 47.89 -53.53
N LYS A 278 -7.68 46.81 -53.13
CA LYS A 278 -8.98 46.34 -53.63
C LYS A 278 -9.05 45.98 -55.11
N LYS A 279 -9.26 44.67 -55.31
CA LYS A 279 -10.51 44.21 -55.95
C LYS A 279 -10.82 42.74 -55.63
N VAL A 280 -11.98 42.55 -54.97
CA VAL A 280 -12.92 41.41 -55.02
C VAL A 280 -12.38 40.08 -54.44
N TYR A 281 -12.91 39.49 -53.36
CA TYR A 281 -14.31 39.09 -53.16
C TYR A 281 -14.67 38.96 -51.68
N ASP A 282 -15.94 39.28 -51.42
CA ASP A 282 -16.71 39.06 -50.20
C ASP A 282 -17.53 37.75 -50.33
N PHE A 283 -18.06 37.31 -49.19
CA PHE A 283 -19.06 36.25 -48.93
C PHE A 283 -18.61 34.81 -48.60
N GLN A 284 -18.78 34.51 -47.30
CA GLN A 284 -19.62 33.45 -46.74
C GLN A 284 -19.89 32.22 -47.62
N THR A 285 -19.49 31.05 -47.11
CA THR A 285 -20.29 29.82 -47.26
C THR A 285 -20.26 29.03 -45.96
N VAL A 286 -21.46 28.92 -45.38
CA VAL A 286 -21.83 27.92 -44.39
C VAL A 286 -21.62 26.55 -45.03
N ARG A 287 -20.90 25.66 -44.34
CA ARG A 287 -20.72 24.28 -44.77
C ARG A 287 -21.91 23.48 -44.23
N GLU A 288 -22.90 23.21 -45.08
CA GLU A 288 -23.97 22.25 -44.78
C GLU A 288 -23.38 20.84 -44.68
N GLU A 289 -23.68 20.14 -43.57
CA GLU A 289 -23.45 18.71 -43.43
C GLU A 289 -24.47 17.92 -44.28
N PRO A 290 -24.08 16.83 -44.95
CA PRO A 290 -24.99 16.01 -45.72
C PRO A 290 -25.95 15.21 -44.82
N PRO A 291 -27.19 14.92 -45.27
CA PRO A 291 -28.16 14.21 -44.46
C PRO A 291 -27.78 12.73 -44.27
N LEU A 292 -27.88 12.27 -43.02
CA LEU A 292 -27.75 10.86 -42.63
C LEU A 292 -28.84 10.01 -43.30
N ALA A 293 -28.42 8.93 -43.97
CA ALA A 293 -29.31 7.89 -44.46
C ALA A 293 -30.03 7.18 -43.29
N PRO A 294 -31.30 6.75 -43.46
CA PRO A 294 -32.04 6.08 -42.39
C PRO A 294 -31.47 4.68 -42.10
N GLN A 295 -31.09 4.44 -40.85
CA GLN A 295 -30.71 3.11 -40.37
C GLN A 295 -31.96 2.22 -40.20
N PRO A 296 -31.89 0.92 -40.54
CA PRO A 296 -32.99 -0.02 -40.35
C PRO A 296 -33.25 -0.30 -38.86
N GLN A 297 -34.53 -0.22 -38.47
CA GLN A 297 -35.02 -0.52 -37.13
C GLN A 297 -34.82 -2.01 -36.80
N ALA A 298 -34.15 -2.30 -35.68
CA ALA A 298 -34.18 -3.62 -35.06
C ALA A 298 -35.57 -3.88 -34.44
N PRO A 299 -36.11 -5.11 -34.53
CA PRO A 299 -37.46 -5.41 -34.09
C PRO A 299 -37.58 -5.41 -32.56
N ALA A 300 -38.76 -4.99 -32.09
CA ALA A 300 -39.15 -4.99 -30.69
C ALA A 300 -39.05 -6.39 -30.04
N PRO A 301 -38.65 -6.50 -28.76
CA PRO A 301 -38.72 -7.76 -28.04
C PRO A 301 -40.17 -8.15 -27.76
N SER A 302 -40.52 -9.36 -28.19
CA SER A 302 -41.79 -10.04 -27.97
C SER A 302 -42.09 -10.27 -26.49
N ALA A 303 -43.35 -10.04 -26.11
CA ALA A 303 -43.92 -10.50 -24.84
C ALA A 303 -43.79 -12.03 -24.69
N GLY A 304 -43.23 -12.47 -23.56
CA GLY A 304 -43.01 -13.90 -23.30
C GLY A 304 -42.70 -14.24 -21.84
N ARG A 305 -43.77 -14.55 -21.09
CA ARG A 305 -43.84 -15.52 -19.98
C ARG A 305 -43.15 -15.20 -18.64
N ARG A 306 -44.02 -14.80 -17.69
CA ARG A 306 -43.86 -14.97 -16.24
C ARG A 306 -43.55 -16.44 -15.88
N ARG A 307 -42.54 -16.68 -15.06
CA ARG A 307 -42.47 -17.79 -14.10
C ARG A 307 -41.75 -17.31 -12.84
N GLY A 308 -42.53 -17.13 -11.77
CA GLY A 308 -41.99 -17.00 -10.43
C GLY A 308 -41.43 -18.34 -9.97
N LEU A 309 -40.39 -18.31 -9.14
CA LEU A 309 -40.01 -19.45 -8.33
C LEU A 309 -39.61 -18.98 -6.93
N ASN A 310 -40.30 -19.60 -5.96
CA ASN A 310 -40.29 -19.33 -4.55
C ASN A 310 -38.94 -19.71 -3.91
N ILE A 311 -38.38 -18.82 -3.09
CA ILE A 311 -37.32 -19.18 -2.14
C ILE A 311 -37.98 -19.55 -0.82
N ARG A 312 -38.15 -20.85 -0.61
CA ARG A 312 -38.50 -21.42 0.70
C ARG A 312 -37.27 -21.39 1.60
N ARG A 313 -37.47 -20.84 2.79
CA ARG A 313 -36.62 -21.03 3.98
C ARG A 313 -36.51 -22.52 4.29
N LEU A 314 -35.30 -22.99 4.60
CA LEU A 314 -35.08 -24.20 5.39
C LEU A 314 -33.81 -24.06 6.23
N SER A 315 -34.05 -23.86 7.53
CA SER A 315 -33.25 -24.33 8.65
C SER A 315 -33.00 -25.83 8.57
N ILE A 316 -31.83 -26.31 9.02
CA ILE A 316 -31.62 -27.59 9.72
C ILE A 316 -30.24 -27.54 10.42
N ALA A 317 -30.25 -27.87 11.70
CA ALA A 317 -29.11 -28.19 12.55
C ALA A 317 -28.81 -29.72 12.52
N ALA A 318 -27.74 -30.14 13.22
CA ALA A 318 -27.31 -31.52 13.58
C ALA A 318 -26.10 -32.05 12.76
N THR A 319 -24.86 -31.92 13.26
CA THR A 319 -24.06 -32.86 14.13
C THR A 319 -23.39 -34.04 13.40
N VAL A 320 -22.12 -34.33 13.75
CA VAL A 320 -21.57 -35.65 14.23
C VAL A 320 -20.05 -35.89 13.91
N LEU A 321 -19.28 -36.13 14.99
CA LEU A 321 -18.07 -36.99 15.23
C LEU A 321 -16.70 -36.67 14.57
N ILE A 322 -15.63 -36.42 15.34
CA ILE A 322 -14.69 -37.34 16.07
C ILE A 322 -13.74 -38.11 15.14
N VAL A 323 -12.47 -38.23 15.61
CA VAL A 323 -11.24 -38.84 15.01
C VAL A 323 -10.44 -37.77 14.26
N ILE A 324 -9.30 -37.27 14.77
CA ILE A 324 -8.04 -38.00 14.95
C ILE A 324 -7.38 -37.61 16.27
N GLY A 325 -7.38 -38.55 17.20
CA GLY A 325 -6.33 -38.69 18.20
C GLY A 325 -5.59 -40.01 17.93
N VAL A 326 -4.36 -40.08 18.43
CA VAL A 326 -3.46 -41.25 18.48
C VAL A 326 -2.48 -41.38 17.30
N ALA A 327 -1.37 -40.65 17.40
CA ALA A 327 0.01 -41.06 17.11
C ALA A 327 0.84 -39.75 17.18
N LEU A 328 1.62 -39.43 18.21
CA LEU A 328 2.56 -40.24 18.98
C LEU A 328 2.77 -39.56 20.33
N ALA A 329 2.16 -40.11 21.37
CA ALA A 329 2.72 -40.03 22.71
C ALA A 329 3.72 -41.19 22.81
N GLN A 330 5.02 -40.93 22.76
CA GLN A 330 6.11 -41.79 23.24
C GLN A 330 7.37 -40.93 23.40
N LEU A 331 7.39 -40.12 24.46
CA LEU A 331 8.56 -39.97 25.35
C LEU A 331 8.12 -39.14 26.56
N ASN A 332 7.42 -39.82 27.47
CA ASN A 332 7.27 -39.40 28.85
C ASN A 332 8.65 -39.33 29.50
N LEU A 333 8.94 -38.22 30.17
CA LEU A 333 9.72 -38.15 31.40
C LEU A 333 9.58 -36.73 31.96
N PHE A 334 8.59 -36.48 32.83
CA PHE A 334 8.81 -36.17 34.25
C PHE A 334 7.51 -35.78 34.97
N THR A 335 7.13 -36.67 35.89
CA THR A 335 6.47 -36.47 37.20
C THR A 335 5.17 -35.69 37.29
N SER A 336 4.09 -36.46 37.44
CA SER A 336 2.84 -36.08 38.07
C SER A 336 3.02 -35.82 39.57
N GLU A 337 2.49 -34.71 40.07
CA GLU A 337 1.77 -34.69 41.36
C GLU A 337 0.46 -33.93 41.16
N GLY A 338 -0.60 -34.50 41.71
CA GLY A 338 -1.98 -34.26 41.29
C GLY A 338 -2.54 -32.90 41.67
N SER A 339 -3.45 -32.43 40.83
CA SER A 339 -4.56 -31.58 41.23
C SER A 339 -5.69 -31.83 40.24
N SER A 340 -6.88 -32.12 40.77
CA SER A 340 -8.13 -32.30 40.02
C SER A 340 -8.33 -31.19 38.97
N PRO A 341 -9.06 -31.47 37.87
CA PRO A 341 -9.42 -30.43 36.90
C PRO A 341 -10.24 -29.36 37.61
N THR A 342 -9.60 -28.25 37.97
CA THR A 342 -10.28 -27.10 38.54
C THR A 342 -11.06 -26.40 37.44
N ASP A 343 -12.36 -26.31 37.70
CA ASP A 343 -13.36 -25.52 37.01
C ASP A 343 -12.80 -24.16 36.56
N VAL A 344 -12.73 -23.95 35.24
CA VAL A 344 -12.16 -22.77 34.56
C VAL A 344 -13.00 -21.50 34.79
N ARG A 345 -14.04 -21.56 35.62
CA ARG A 345 -14.99 -20.46 35.82
C ARG A 345 -14.74 -19.62 37.07
N ASN A 346 -13.83 -20.02 37.96
CA ASN A 346 -13.48 -19.20 39.12
C ASN A 346 -12.07 -19.55 39.63
N PRO A 347 -11.01 -18.87 39.18
CA PRO A 347 -9.65 -19.16 39.61
C PRO A 347 -9.50 -18.92 41.12
N ASN A 348 -8.76 -19.81 41.79
CA ASN A 348 -8.49 -19.69 43.23
C ASN A 348 -7.77 -18.34 43.51
N PRO A 349 -8.25 -17.49 44.44
CA PRO A 349 -7.61 -16.21 44.77
C PRO A 349 -6.11 -16.32 45.08
N ALA A 350 -5.65 -17.44 45.65
CA ALA A 350 -4.24 -17.67 45.92
C ALA A 350 -3.38 -17.81 44.64
N VAL A 351 -3.98 -18.27 43.54
CA VAL A 351 -3.31 -18.35 42.23
C VAL A 351 -3.23 -16.97 41.59
N ILE A 352 -4.31 -16.19 41.68
CA ILE A 352 -4.34 -14.80 41.18
C ILE A 352 -3.29 -13.95 41.89
N GLU A 353 -3.20 -14.06 43.22
CA GLU A 353 -2.19 -13.36 44.01
C GLU A 353 -0.76 -13.74 43.58
N LYS A 354 -0.49 -15.03 43.35
CA LYS A 354 0.83 -15.49 42.89
C LYS A 354 1.18 -14.92 41.51
N GLU A 355 0.23 -14.94 40.58
CA GLU A 355 0.44 -14.37 39.24
C GLU A 355 0.61 -12.85 39.31
N TRP A 356 -0.08 -12.15 40.22
CA TRP A 356 0.12 -10.71 40.41
C TRP A 356 1.55 -10.38 40.89
N GLU A 357 2.10 -11.17 41.80
CA GLU A 357 3.48 -11.02 42.25
C GLU A 357 4.49 -11.25 41.11
N GLU A 358 4.21 -12.21 40.22
CA GLU A 358 5.03 -12.46 39.02
C GLU A 358 4.94 -11.29 38.03
N THR A 359 3.74 -10.79 37.75
CA THR A 359 3.52 -9.61 36.90
C THR A 359 4.24 -8.37 37.43
N LYS A 360 4.19 -8.14 38.75
CA LYS A 360 4.93 -7.02 39.38
C LYS A 360 6.43 -7.18 39.22
N ALA A 361 6.96 -8.40 39.23
CA ALA A 361 8.38 -8.66 39.05
C ALA A 361 8.87 -8.47 37.60
N GLU A 362 7.98 -8.66 36.61
CA GLU A 362 8.28 -8.42 35.20
C GLU A 362 8.37 -6.92 34.86
N GLU A 363 7.69 -6.06 35.61
CA GLU A 363 7.74 -4.59 35.51
C GLU A 363 7.37 -3.99 34.13
N THR A 364 6.76 -4.76 33.23
CA THR A 364 6.36 -4.32 31.89
C THR A 364 4.87 -3.91 31.84
N PRO A 365 4.49 -2.88 31.05
CA PRO A 365 3.08 -2.55 30.80
C PRO A 365 2.28 -3.73 30.23
N GLU A 366 2.89 -4.50 29.32
CA GLU A 366 2.25 -5.62 28.63
C GLU A 366 1.83 -6.73 29.61
N ALA A 367 2.69 -7.07 30.58
CA ALA A 367 2.35 -8.08 31.58
C ALA A 367 1.20 -7.63 32.50
N ILE A 368 1.11 -6.33 32.78
CA ILE A 368 0.03 -5.75 33.58
C ILE A 368 -1.29 -5.77 32.81
N GLU A 369 -1.27 -5.46 31.51
CA GLU A 369 -2.44 -5.56 30.63
C GLU A 369 -2.97 -7.00 30.55
N ASP A 370 -2.08 -7.97 30.32
CA ASP A 370 -2.41 -9.40 30.30
C ASP A 370 -3.06 -9.85 31.62
N PHE A 371 -2.55 -9.37 32.76
CA PHE A 371 -3.10 -9.67 34.08
C PHE A 371 -4.53 -9.11 34.24
N ILE A 372 -4.78 -7.86 33.82
CA ILE A 372 -6.10 -7.23 33.90
C ILE A 372 -7.11 -7.94 32.99
N GLU A 373 -6.70 -8.35 31.79
CA GLU A 373 -7.57 -9.09 30.87
C GLU A 373 -7.93 -10.47 31.44
N LYS A 374 -6.96 -11.15 32.06
CA LYS A 374 -7.15 -12.48 32.63
C LYS A 374 -7.97 -12.46 33.92
N TYR A 375 -7.85 -11.40 34.73
CA TYR A 375 -8.50 -11.28 36.04
C TYR A 375 -9.18 -9.93 36.27
N PRO A 376 -10.16 -9.52 35.43
CA PRO A 376 -10.74 -8.18 35.44
C PRO A 376 -11.54 -7.85 36.70
N ASP A 377 -11.99 -8.88 37.43
CA ASP A 377 -12.79 -8.76 38.66
C ASP A 377 -12.01 -9.22 39.91
N SER A 378 -10.69 -9.36 39.81
CA SER A 378 -9.84 -9.70 40.96
C SER A 378 -9.65 -8.53 41.92
N GLU A 379 -9.27 -8.83 43.17
CA GLU A 379 -8.93 -7.80 44.16
C GLU A 379 -7.72 -6.96 43.70
N GLN A 380 -6.84 -7.55 42.89
CA GLN A 380 -5.61 -6.94 42.37
C GLN A 380 -5.85 -6.13 41.10
N ALA A 381 -7.01 -6.27 40.44
CA ALA A 381 -7.31 -5.60 39.17
C ALA A 381 -7.24 -4.06 39.27
N GLU A 382 -7.70 -3.50 40.39
CA GLU A 382 -7.62 -2.06 40.62
C GLU A 382 -6.17 -1.57 40.71
N GLU A 383 -5.32 -2.31 41.44
CA GLU A 383 -3.91 -1.98 41.60
C GLU A 383 -3.16 -2.12 40.28
N ALA A 384 -3.44 -3.19 39.51
CA ALA A 384 -2.89 -3.41 38.19
C ALA A 384 -3.22 -2.26 37.22
N LEU A 385 -4.49 -1.85 37.16
CA LEU A 385 -4.93 -0.77 36.27
C LEU A 385 -4.29 0.58 36.66
N TRP A 386 -4.09 0.83 37.95
CA TRP A 386 -3.36 2.00 38.42
C TRP A 386 -1.86 1.96 38.06
N GLU A 387 -1.21 0.82 38.24
CA GLU A 387 0.20 0.61 37.89
C GLU A 387 0.42 0.79 36.37
N LEU A 388 -0.50 0.30 35.55
CA LEU A 388 -0.49 0.51 34.10
C LEU A 388 -0.55 2.00 33.76
N ALA A 389 -1.50 2.74 34.34
CA ALA A 389 -1.65 4.17 34.12
C ALA A 389 -0.38 4.94 34.54
N ARG A 390 0.21 4.59 35.68
CA ARG A 390 1.43 5.23 36.19
C ARG A 390 2.65 4.96 35.31
N ARG A 391 2.80 3.75 34.79
CA ARG A 391 3.97 3.34 33.99
C ARG A 391 3.94 3.91 32.58
N THR A 392 2.79 3.83 31.93
CA THR A 392 2.59 4.36 30.57
C THR A 392 2.56 5.89 30.56
N GLY A 393 2.03 6.50 31.63
CA GLY A 393 1.87 7.95 31.69
C GLY A 393 0.89 8.49 30.63
N GLU A 394 0.05 7.62 30.07
CA GLU A 394 -0.89 7.98 29.02
C GLU A 394 -2.21 8.44 29.60
N ARG A 395 -2.71 9.56 29.07
CA ARG A 395 -4.00 10.15 29.50
C ARG A 395 -5.14 9.13 29.46
N GLY A 396 -5.20 8.29 28.42
CA GLY A 396 -6.24 7.28 28.24
C GLY A 396 -6.30 6.27 29.38
N ASN A 397 -5.15 5.85 29.93
CA ASN A 397 -5.10 4.83 30.98
C ASN A 397 -5.57 5.39 32.34
N TYR A 398 -5.33 6.67 32.61
CA TYR A 398 -5.91 7.34 33.78
C TYR A 398 -7.42 7.56 33.65
N GLU A 399 -7.91 7.86 32.45
CA GLU A 399 -9.34 7.98 32.18
C GLU A 399 -10.04 6.62 32.34
N GLN A 400 -9.45 5.54 31.82
CA GLN A 400 -9.93 4.17 31.99
C GLN A 400 -9.95 3.74 33.47
N TYR A 401 -8.91 4.08 34.23
CA TYR A 401 -8.88 3.82 35.67
C TYR A 401 -10.04 4.50 36.39
N LEU A 402 -10.32 5.78 36.10
CA LEU A 402 -11.43 6.51 36.71
C LEU A 402 -12.82 6.06 36.26
N GLU A 403 -12.93 5.54 35.04
CA GLU A 403 -14.18 4.96 34.54
C GLU A 403 -14.53 3.69 35.32
N ARG A 404 -13.55 2.83 35.56
CA ARG A 404 -13.76 1.55 36.25
C ARG A 404 -13.78 1.69 37.78
N TYR A 405 -12.98 2.60 38.34
CA TYR A 405 -12.85 2.84 39.78
C TYR A 405 -13.00 4.34 40.12
N PRO A 406 -14.22 4.91 39.94
CA PRO A 406 -14.46 6.34 40.19
C PRO A 406 -14.27 6.73 41.66
N GLU A 407 -14.44 5.80 42.59
CA GLU A 407 -14.16 5.99 44.02
C GLU A 407 -13.02 5.08 44.51
N GLY A 408 -12.17 4.64 43.57
CA GLY A 408 -11.02 3.79 43.85
C GLY A 408 -9.97 4.43 44.75
N LYS A 409 -9.11 3.60 45.32
CA LYS A 409 -7.99 3.95 46.19
C LYS A 409 -7.09 5.04 45.58
N TYR A 410 -6.93 5.03 44.26
CA TYR A 410 -6.07 5.97 43.52
C TYR A 410 -6.84 7.01 42.71
N ALA A 411 -8.18 7.10 42.86
CA ALA A 411 -9.02 7.98 42.04
C ALA A 411 -8.68 9.47 42.19
N GLU A 412 -8.41 9.93 43.40
CA GLU A 412 -7.97 11.31 43.64
C GLU A 412 -6.62 11.62 42.98
N GLU A 413 -5.70 10.65 42.97
CA GLU A 413 -4.39 10.80 42.34
C GLU A 413 -4.50 10.83 40.81
N ALA A 414 -5.31 9.94 40.23
CA ALA A 414 -5.61 9.92 38.80
C ALA A 414 -6.26 11.23 38.32
N ARG A 415 -7.26 11.75 39.05
CA ARG A 415 -7.89 13.05 38.74
C ARG A 415 -6.88 14.19 38.78
N LYS A 416 -6.02 14.19 39.80
CA LYS A 416 -4.98 15.21 39.94
C LYS A 416 -3.95 15.13 38.83
N TRP A 417 -3.60 13.94 38.36
CA TRP A 417 -2.72 13.76 37.21
C TRP A 417 -3.36 14.30 35.93
N LEU A 418 -4.64 13.99 35.67
CA LEU A 418 -5.36 14.45 34.48
C LEU A 418 -5.63 15.96 34.41
N ALA A 419 -5.54 16.64 35.56
CA ALA A 419 -5.73 18.08 35.70
C ALA A 419 -4.42 18.89 35.61
N ARG A 420 -3.26 18.23 35.56
CA ARG A 420 -1.97 18.84 35.21
C ARG A 420 -1.87 18.99 33.70
#